data_AF-A0A256L918-F1
#
_entry.id   AF-A0A256L918-F1
#
_cell.length_a   1.000
_cell.length_b   1.000
_cell.length_c   1.000
_cell.angle_alpha   90.00
_cell.angle_beta   90.00
_cell.angle_gamma   90.00
#
_symmetry.space_group_name_H-M   'P 1'
#
loop_
_entity.id
_entity.type
_entity.pdbx_description
1 polymer ?
#
loop_
_entity_poly.entity_id
_entity_poly.type
_entity_poly.pdbx_seq_one_letter_code
_entity_poly.pdbx_strand_id
1 'polypeptide(L)' 'MKKVDYIFIEFCKNKASLEGCTQVASFAPELMEVAQRTFKSYKKSLENSENDCYLGIQYQDGDSEKIM' A
#
# COMPACT_ATOMS: atom_id res chain seq x y z
N MET A 1 15.59 13.64 6.42
CA MET A 1 14.55 12.90 5.66
C MET A 1 15.08 11.51 5.36
N LYS A 2 14.31 10.46 5.66
CA LYS A 2 14.66 9.10 5.25
C LYS A 2 14.58 8.97 3.72
N LYS A 3 15.49 8.20 3.12
CA LYS A 3 15.44 7.93 1.68
C LYS A 3 14.41 6.84 1.39
N VAL A 4 13.47 7.15 0.51
CA VAL A 4 12.45 6.20 0.04
C VAL A 4 13.11 5.23 -0.93
N ASP A 5 12.85 3.94 -0.73
CA ASP A 5 13.26 2.87 -1.65
C ASP A 5 12.18 2.61 -2.69
N TYR A 6 10.95 2.31 -2.25
CA TYR A 6 9.78 2.17 -3.12
C TYR A 6 8.48 2.48 -2.38
N ILE A 7 7.41 2.63 -3.15
CA ILE A 7 6.03 2.78 -2.66
C ILE A 7 5.31 1.47 -2.94
N PHE A 8 4.45 1.00 -2.05
CA PHE A 8 3.79 -0.29 -2.22
C PHE A 8 2.30 -0.24 -1.88
N ILE A 9 1.55 -1.20 -2.43
CA ILE A 9 0.17 -1.47 -2.06
C ILE A 9 0.11 -2.87 -1.46
N GLU A 10 -0.46 -2.99 -0.27
CA GLU A 10 -0.76 -4.27 0.38
C GLU A 10 -2.24 -4.57 0.30
N PHE A 11 -2.58 -5.82 0.02
CA PHE A 11 -3.91 -6.38 0.16
C PHE A 11 -4.00 -7.13 1.49
N CYS A 12 -5.03 -6.85 2.28
CA CYS A 12 -5.26 -7.50 3.57
C CYS A 12 -6.56 -8.30 3.53
N LYS A 13 -6.45 -9.59 3.87
CA LYS A 13 -7.62 -10.44 4.05
C LYS A 13 -8.27 -10.08 5.38
N ASN A 14 -9.53 -9.68 5.34
CA ASN A 14 -10.31 -9.24 6.48
C ASN A 14 -9.87 -7.88 7.10
N LYS A 15 -10.68 -6.85 6.94
CA LYS A 15 -10.55 -5.50 7.53
C LYS A 15 -10.40 -5.51 9.05
N ALA A 16 -10.93 -6.53 9.73
CA ALA A 16 -10.88 -6.64 11.19
C ALA A 16 -9.56 -7.24 11.71
N SER A 17 -8.75 -7.87 10.85
CA SER A 17 -7.45 -8.43 11.21
C SER A 17 -6.38 -7.95 10.24
N LEU A 18 -5.43 -7.16 10.74
CA LEU A 18 -4.26 -6.74 9.94
C LEU A 18 -3.27 -7.90 9.72
N GLU A 19 -3.57 -9.12 10.17
CA GLU A 19 -2.74 -10.29 9.90
C GLU A 19 -2.90 -10.76 8.44
N GLY A 20 -1.77 -11.07 7.80
CA GLY A 20 -1.78 -11.66 6.45
C GLY A 20 -1.93 -10.67 5.30
N CYS A 21 -1.57 -9.40 5.50
CA CYS A 21 -1.40 -8.46 4.39
C CYS A 21 -0.29 -8.96 3.44
N THR A 22 -0.53 -8.87 2.13
CA THR A 22 0.40 -9.27 1.09
C THR A 22 0.62 -8.10 0.14
N GLN A 23 1.88 -7.77 -0.16
CA GLN A 23 2.21 -6.76 -1.16
C GLN A 23 1.74 -7.23 -2.56
N VAL A 24 0.90 -6.44 -3.20
CA VAL A 24 0.33 -6.74 -4.53
C VAL A 24 0.85 -5.81 -5.63
N ALA A 25 1.46 -4.69 -5.26
CA ALA A 25 2.12 -3.78 -6.21
C ALA A 25 3.24 -3.00 -5.54
N SER A 26 4.23 -2.58 -6.33
CA SER A 26 5.30 -1.67 -5.94
C SER A 26 5.59 -0.67 -7.06
N PHE A 27 6.01 0.54 -6.68
CA PHE A 27 6.27 1.66 -7.58
C PHE A 27 7.57 2.34 -7.19
N ALA A 28 8.28 2.87 -8.19
CA ALA A 28 9.42 3.73 -7.95
C ALA A 28 8.99 5.01 -7.19
N PRO A 29 9.86 5.62 -6.36
CA PRO A 29 9.52 6.78 -5.53
C PRO A 29 8.92 7.96 -6.29
N GLU A 30 9.39 8.21 -7.52
CA GLU A 30 8.92 9.28 -8.40
C GLU A 30 7.50 9.05 -8.96
N LEU A 31 6.95 7.84 -8.81
CA LEU A 31 5.62 7.46 -9.30
C LEU A 31 4.54 7.53 -8.21
N MET A 32 4.72 8.37 -7.18
CA MET A 32 3.76 8.52 -6.08
C MET A 32 2.33 8.81 -6.54
N GLU A 33 2.15 9.68 -7.53
CA GLU A 33 0.81 9.98 -8.06
C GLU A 33 0.15 8.76 -8.73
N VAL A 34 0.94 7.94 -9.42
CA VAL A 34 0.47 6.71 -10.06
C VAL A 34 0.11 5.67 -8.99
N ALA A 35 0.93 5.54 -7.95
CA ALA A 35 0.68 4.65 -6.83
C ALA A 35 -0.63 5.03 -6.11
N GLN A 36 -0.85 6.32 -5.83
CA GLN A 36 -2.08 6.83 -5.22
C GLN A 36 -3.32 6.58 -6.08
N ARG A 37 -3.22 6.81 -7.40
CA ARG A 37 -4.34 6.54 -8.33
C ARG A 37 -4.67 5.05 -8.38
N THR A 38 -3.66 4.20 -8.45
CA THR A 38 -3.82 2.74 -8.46
C THR A 38 -4.45 2.27 -7.16
N PHE A 39 -3.96 2.76 -6.03
CA PHE A 39 -4.52 2.50 -4.70
C PHE A 39 -5.99 2.90 -4.61
N LYS A 40 -6.35 4.14 -5.01
CA LYS A 40 -7.75 4.60 -4.99
C LYS A 40 -8.66 3.70 -5.84
N SER A 41 -8.20 3.31 -7.03
CA SER A 41 -8.95 2.40 -7.89
C SER A 41 -9.13 1.03 -7.24
N TYR A 42 -8.07 0.51 -6.62
CA TYR A 42 -8.10 -0.79 -5.97
C TYR A 42 -8.98 -0.78 -4.72
N LYS A 43 -8.86 0.24 -3.87
CA LYS A 43 -9.69 0.46 -2.68
C LYS A 43 -11.17 0.55 -3.03
N LYS A 44 -11.52 1.23 -4.13
CA LYS A 44 -12.90 1.29 -4.64
C LYS A 44 -13.44 -0.10 -5.03
N SER A 45 -12.62 -0.98 -5.59
CA SER A 45 -13.06 -2.36 -5.91
C SER A 45 -13.33 -3.22 -4.66
N LEU A 46 -12.82 -2.80 -3.49
CA LEU A 46 -12.97 -3.52 -2.21
C LEU A 46 -14.01 -2.89 -1.27
N GLU A 47 -14.74 -1.86 -1.71
CA GLU A 47 -15.62 -1.06 -0.86
C GLU A 47 -16.68 -1.92 -0.12
N ASN A 48 -17.28 -2.89 -0.82
CA ASN A 48 -18.25 -3.84 -0.27
C ASN A 48 -17.64 -5.21 0.12
N SER A 49 -16.30 -5.30 0.17
CA SER A 49 -15.59 -6.51 0.56
C SER A 49 -15.27 -6.49 2.06
N GLU A 50 -15.16 -7.68 2.66
CA GLU A 50 -14.51 -7.84 3.96
C GLU A 50 -13.01 -7.59 3.89
N ASN A 51 -12.39 -7.54 2.71
CA ASN A 51 -10.97 -7.29 2.52
C ASN A 51 -10.67 -5.79 2.41
N ASP A 52 -9.41 -5.40 2.68
CA ASP A 52 -8.92 -4.04 2.52
C ASP A 52 -7.61 -3.97 1.74
N CYS A 53 -7.17 -2.75 1.46
CA CYS A 53 -5.81 -2.48 1.02
C CYS A 53 -5.26 -1.21 1.66
N TYR A 54 -3.93 -1.14 1.75
CA TYR A 54 -3.19 0.01 2.26
C TYR A 54 -2.11 0.44 1.27
N LEU A 55 -1.84 1.74 1.25
CA LEU A 55 -0.68 2.30 0.56
C LEU A 55 0.42 2.55 1.59
N GLY A 56 1.64 2.14 1.27
CA GLY A 56 2.81 2.31 2.14
C GLY A 56 4.07 2.74 1.41
N ILE A 57 5.07 3.12 2.20
CA ILE A 57 6.40 3.53 1.77
C ILE A 57 7.41 2.61 2.43
N GLN A 58 8.31 2.03 1.63
CA GLN A 58 9.50 1.35 2.12
C GLN A 58 10.68 2.33 2.07
N TYR A 59 11.44 2.41 3.16
CA TYR A 59 12.66 3.20 3.25
C TYR A 59 13.90 2.32 3.08
N GLN A 60 15.00 2.94 2.63
CA GLN A 60 16.29 2.26 2.41
C GLN A 60 16.95 1.74 3.70
N ASP A 61 16.51 2.22 4.87
CA ASP A 61 16.98 1.74 6.17
C ASP A 61 16.26 0.45 6.64
N GLY A 62 15.32 -0.05 5.83
CA GLY A 62 14.53 -1.24 6.12
C GLY A 62 13.20 -0.95 6.80
N ASP A 63 12.95 0.29 7.25
CA ASP A 63 11.68 0.65 7.85
C ASP A 63 10.59 0.84 6.79
N SER A 64 9.34 0.60 7.17
CA SER A 64 8.16 0.83 6.33
C SER A 64 7.10 1.65 7.06
N GLU A 65 6.37 2.50 6.33
CA GLU A 65 5.28 3.30 6.87
C GLU A 65 4.01 3.14 6.04
N LYS A 66 2.84 2.98 6.70
CA LYS A 66 1.53 3.03 6.04
C LYS A 66 1.06 4.48 5.97
N ILE A 67 0.65 4.93 4.79
CA ILE A 67 0.28 6.32 4.55
C ILE A 67 -1.22 6.51 4.26
N MET A 68 -1.95 5.50 3.74
CA MET A 68 -3.40 5.58 3.42
C MET A 68 -4.11 4.22 3.42
#